data_AF-A0A1B6EIA2-F1
#
_entry.id   AF-A0A1B6EIA2-F1
#
_cell.length_a   1.000
_cell.length_b   1.000
_cell.length_c   1.000
_cell.angle_alpha   90.00
_cell.angle_beta   90.00
_cell.angle_gamma   90.00
#
_symmetry.space_group_name_H-M   'P 1'
#
loop_
_entity.id
_entity.type
_entity.pdbx_description
1 polymer ?
#
loop_
_entity_poly.entity_id
_entity_poly.type
_entity_poly.pdbx_seq_one_letter_code
_entity_poly.pdbx_strand_id
1 'polypeptide(L)'
;GFYNVRHQEVSEGVKREAAASKTWTQEDMDAALDALRSHSMSLTKASITYGIPSTTLWQRAHRLGIDTPKKDGPAKSWTEDVLNVALEALRNGSISANKASKAYGIPSSTLYKIARREGIRLAAPFNAAPTTWSPEDLERALEA
;
A
#
# COMPACT_ATOMS: atom_id res chain seq x y z
N GLY A 1 -19.55 49.79 -2.76
CA GLY A 1 -20.18 48.87 -1.80
C GLY A 1 -19.71 47.47 -2.10
N PHE A 2 -18.96 46.86 -1.18
CA PHE A 2 -18.49 45.48 -1.30
C PHE A 2 -18.54 44.82 0.09
N TYR A 3 -19.41 43.82 0.16
CA TYR A 3 -19.45 42.60 0.97
C TYR A 3 -19.17 42.63 2.47
N ASN A 4 -20.20 42.16 3.17
CA ASN A 4 -20.22 41.80 4.57
C ASN A 4 -20.22 40.25 4.69
N VAL A 5 -19.61 39.78 5.78
CA VAL A 5 -19.89 38.54 6.52
C VAL A 5 -19.15 37.22 6.15
N ARG A 6 -18.33 36.83 7.14
CA ARG A 6 -17.89 35.50 7.61
C ARG A 6 -17.14 34.59 6.64
N HIS A 7 -15.82 34.60 6.80
CA HIS A 7 -15.04 33.37 6.71
C HIS A 7 -14.56 32.99 8.11
N GLN A 8 -15.14 31.90 8.60
CA GLN A 8 -14.84 31.22 9.85
C GLN A 8 -13.40 30.70 9.84
N GLU A 9 -12.76 30.81 11.01
CA GLU A 9 -11.35 30.55 11.28
C GLU A 9 -10.89 29.16 10.82
N VAL A 10 -9.77 29.15 10.08
CA VAL A 10 -9.15 27.94 9.53
C VAL A 10 -8.22 27.34 10.57
N SER A 11 -8.46 26.07 10.85
CA SER A 11 -7.88 25.27 11.92
C SER A 11 -6.37 25.11 11.82
N GLU A 12 -5.68 25.34 12.94
CA GLU A 12 -4.25 25.18 13.11
C GLU A 12 -3.81 23.72 12.98
N GLY A 13 -2.67 23.51 12.33
CA GLY A 13 -2.09 22.22 12.04
C GLY A 13 -1.29 21.61 13.20
N VAL A 14 -1.35 20.27 13.23
CA VAL A 14 -0.32 19.30 13.63
C VAL A 14 0.27 19.42 15.04
N LYS A 15 -0.11 18.45 15.88
CA LYS A 15 0.86 17.74 16.74
C LYS A 15 0.79 16.24 16.47
N ARG A 16 1.88 15.72 15.90
CA ARG A 16 2.25 14.31 15.97
C ARG A 16 2.84 14.11 17.37
N GLU A 17 2.10 13.49 18.27
CA GLU A 17 2.68 12.98 19.51
C GLU A 17 2.72 11.45 19.48
N ALA A 18 3.94 10.98 19.68
CA ALA A 18 4.36 9.60 19.69
C ALA A 18 3.67 8.82 20.83
N ALA A 19 3.38 7.55 20.54
CA ALA A 19 3.61 6.42 21.41
C ALA A 19 3.67 6.72 22.93
N ALA A 20 2.49 6.81 23.56
CA ALA A 20 2.34 6.64 25.00
C ALA A 20 1.34 5.50 25.24
N SER A 21 1.89 4.41 25.74
CA SER A 21 1.29 3.13 26.06
C SER A 21 0.02 3.27 26.92
N LYS A 22 -1.08 2.60 26.50
CA LYS A 22 -2.42 2.50 27.15
C LYS A 22 -3.28 3.78 27.05
N THR A 23 -4.55 3.77 26.66
CA THR A 23 -5.49 2.69 26.31
C THR A 23 -6.74 3.40 25.79
N TRP A 24 -7.12 3.18 24.54
CA TRP A 24 -8.52 3.38 24.18
C TRP A 24 -9.37 2.59 25.19
N THR A 25 -10.38 3.22 25.76
CA THR A 25 -11.23 2.55 26.75
C THR A 25 -12.15 1.57 26.06
N GLN A 26 -12.75 0.66 26.83
CA GLN A 26 -13.78 -0.22 26.30
C GLN A 26 -15.00 0.57 25.82
N GLU A 27 -15.27 1.73 26.42
CA GLU A 27 -16.34 2.67 26.05
C GLU A 27 -16.03 3.36 24.71
N ASP A 28 -14.80 3.84 24.51
CA ASP A 28 -14.36 4.40 23.22
C ASP A 28 -14.50 3.37 22.10
N MET A 29 -14.14 2.11 22.39
CA MET A 29 -14.28 0.99 21.46
C MET A 29 -15.73 0.73 21.08
N ASP A 30 -16.63 0.70 22.05
CA ASP A 30 -18.05 0.43 21.81
C ASP A 30 -18.71 1.58 21.02
N ALA A 31 -18.45 2.82 21.43
CA ALA A 31 -18.93 4.00 20.73
C ALA A 31 -18.43 4.07 19.27
N ALA A 32 -17.16 3.71 19.03
CA ALA A 32 -16.61 3.64 17.69
C ALA A 32 -17.27 2.54 16.83
N LEU A 33 -17.65 1.40 17.43
CA LEU A 33 -18.30 0.29 16.73
C LEU A 33 -19.79 0.57 16.45
N ASP A 34 -20.48 1.24 17.37
CA ASP A 34 -21.86 1.71 17.16
C ASP A 34 -21.93 2.74 16.03
N ALA A 35 -20.98 3.68 16.00
CA ALA A 35 -20.85 4.64 14.91
C ALA A 35 -20.63 3.97 13.54
N LEU A 36 -19.90 2.85 13.51
CA LEU A 36 -19.70 2.05 12.30
C LEU A 36 -20.92 1.22 11.92
N ARG A 37 -21.65 0.64 12.88
CA ARG A 37 -22.92 -0.09 12.64
C ARG A 37 -24.01 0.82 12.09
N SER A 38 -24.15 1.99 12.70
CA SER A 38 -25.12 3.01 12.29
C SER A 38 -24.77 3.68 10.97
N HIS A 39 -23.60 3.37 10.38
CA HIS A 39 -23.04 4.05 9.20
C HIS A 39 -22.93 5.57 9.37
N SER A 40 -22.97 6.06 10.61
CA SER A 40 -22.87 7.49 10.92
C SER A 40 -21.47 8.03 10.61
N MET A 41 -20.45 7.16 10.66
CA MET A 41 -19.06 7.56 10.43
C MET A 41 -18.19 6.47 9.78
N SER A 42 -17.21 6.89 8.98
CA SER A 42 -16.26 5.98 8.34
C SER A 42 -15.17 5.50 9.31
N LEU A 43 -14.58 4.33 9.02
CA LEU A 43 -13.53 3.72 9.84
C LEU A 43 -12.35 4.66 10.12
N THR A 44 -11.90 5.41 9.12
CA THR A 44 -10.81 6.39 9.28
C THR A 44 -11.21 7.53 10.21
N LYS A 45 -12.44 8.03 10.08
CA LYS A 45 -12.91 9.12 10.94
C LYS A 45 -13.11 8.63 12.38
N ALA A 46 -13.65 7.41 12.57
CA ALA A 46 -13.85 6.81 13.89
C ALA A 46 -12.51 6.57 14.60
N SER A 47 -11.51 6.12 13.85
CA SER A 47 -10.14 5.95 14.36
C SER A 47 -9.55 7.24 14.91
N ILE A 48 -9.76 8.36 14.22
CA ILE A 48 -9.26 9.67 14.65
C ILE A 48 -10.08 10.20 15.84
N THR A 49 -11.41 10.08 15.78
CA THR A 49 -12.32 10.62 16.80
C THR A 49 -12.19 9.92 18.15
N TYR A 50 -12.04 8.60 18.16
CA TYR A 50 -11.97 7.80 19.40
C TYR A 50 -10.52 7.42 19.78
N GLY A 51 -9.52 7.91 19.05
CA GLY A 51 -8.11 7.61 19.32
C GLY A 51 -7.73 6.13 19.17
N ILE A 52 -8.59 5.34 18.52
CA ILE A 52 -8.37 3.90 18.30
C ILE A 52 -7.65 3.72 16.97
N PRO A 53 -6.55 2.95 16.89
CA PRO A 53 -5.93 2.64 15.62
C PRO A 53 -6.93 1.98 14.65
N SER A 54 -7.00 2.49 13.42
CA SER A 54 -7.95 2.03 12.38
C SER A 54 -7.90 0.52 12.18
N THR A 55 -6.71 -0.09 12.26
CA THR A 55 -6.51 -1.53 12.14
C THR A 55 -7.10 -2.32 13.31
N THR A 56 -7.01 -1.80 14.53
CA THR A 56 -7.63 -2.39 15.73
C THR A 56 -9.15 -2.32 15.66
N LEU A 57 -9.68 -1.15 15.30
CA LEU A 57 -11.13 -0.95 15.14
C LEU A 57 -11.68 -1.86 14.03
N TRP A 58 -10.97 -1.96 12.90
CA TRP A 58 -11.32 -2.85 11.79
C TRP A 58 -11.37 -4.32 12.23
N GLN A 59 -10.35 -4.81 12.95
CA GLN A 59 -10.32 -6.18 13.45
C GLN A 59 -11.51 -6.48 14.38
N ARG A 60 -11.85 -5.54 15.27
CA ARG A 60 -12.97 -5.71 16.20
C ARG A 60 -14.32 -5.66 15.48
N ALA A 61 -14.48 -4.74 14.53
CA ALA A 61 -15.69 -4.60 13.73
C ALA A 61 -15.95 -5.84 12.86
N HIS A 62 -14.90 -6.35 12.19
CA HIS A 62 -14.97 -7.56 11.38
C HIS A 62 -15.37 -8.79 12.22
N ARG A 63 -14.84 -8.93 13.45
CA ARG A 63 -15.25 -10.00 14.37
C ARG A 63 -16.72 -9.91 14.79
N LEU A 64 -17.28 -8.71 14.77
CA LEU A 64 -18.67 -8.43 15.13
C LEU A 64 -19.62 -8.45 13.92
N GLY A 65 -19.13 -8.84 12.73
CA GLY A 65 -19.92 -8.89 11.50
C GLY A 65 -20.33 -7.50 10.98
N ILE A 66 -19.68 -6.44 11.45
CA ILE A 66 -19.91 -5.09 10.95
C ILE A 66 -19.13 -4.98 9.65
N ASP A 67 -19.85 -4.90 8.54
CA ASP A 67 -19.26 -4.65 7.22
C ASP A 67 -18.77 -3.20 7.19
N THR A 68 -17.60 -2.97 7.77
CA THR A 68 -16.91 -1.71 7.54
C THR A 68 -16.43 -1.80 6.10
N PRO A 69 -16.84 -0.89 5.20
CA PRO A 69 -16.23 -0.83 3.89
C PRO A 69 -14.76 -0.57 4.16
N LYS A 70 -13.94 -1.62 4.00
CA LYS A 70 -12.51 -1.43 3.92
C LYS A 70 -12.37 -0.36 2.86
N LYS A 71 -11.51 0.61 3.11
CA LYS A 71 -10.80 1.23 2.01
C LYS A 71 -9.91 0.13 1.42
N ASP A 72 -10.52 -0.87 0.78
CA ASP A 72 -10.06 -1.35 -0.51
C ASP A 72 -9.99 -0.08 -1.34
N GLY A 73 -8.89 0.67 -1.15
CA GLY A 73 -8.57 1.76 -2.03
C GLY A 73 -8.72 1.18 -3.42
N PRO A 74 -9.50 1.88 -4.28
CA PRO A 74 -10.31 1.30 -5.34
C PRO A 74 -9.64 0.04 -5.81
N ALA A 75 -10.20 -1.13 -5.46
CA ALA A 75 -9.64 -2.42 -5.84
C ALA A 75 -9.08 -2.22 -7.22
N LYS A 76 -7.75 -2.21 -7.33
CA LYS A 76 -7.08 -1.63 -8.51
C LYS A 76 -7.53 -2.51 -9.66
N SER A 77 -8.58 -2.09 -10.34
CA SER A 77 -9.17 -2.86 -11.43
C SER A 77 -8.34 -2.43 -12.61
N TRP A 78 -7.19 -3.08 -12.80
CA TRP A 78 -6.43 -2.93 -14.02
C TRP A 78 -7.24 -3.59 -15.14
N THR A 79 -7.48 -2.83 -16.21
CA THR A 79 -8.17 -3.35 -17.39
C THR A 79 -7.25 -4.31 -18.14
N GLU A 80 -7.84 -5.18 -18.95
CA GLU A 80 -7.11 -6.12 -19.79
C GLU A 80 -6.17 -5.38 -20.77
N ASP A 81 -6.56 -4.24 -21.31
CA ASP A 81 -5.70 -3.36 -22.11
C ASP A 81 -4.42 -2.94 -21.37
N VAL A 82 -4.56 -2.44 -20.13
CA VAL A 82 -3.42 -1.98 -19.33
C VAL A 82 -2.49 -3.14 -18.98
N LEU A 83 -3.05 -4.33 -18.77
CA LEU A 83 -2.28 -5.55 -18.58
C LEU A 83 -1.47 -5.93 -19.83
N ASN A 84 -2.09 -5.91 -21.02
CA ASN A 84 -1.40 -6.24 -22.27
C ASN A 84 -0.25 -5.28 -22.55
N VAL A 85 -0.46 -3.97 -22.38
CA VAL A 85 0.60 -2.95 -22.53
C VAL A 85 1.75 -3.19 -21.55
N ALA A 86 1.43 -3.53 -20.29
CA ALA A 86 2.45 -3.85 -19.30
C ALA A 86 3.24 -5.11 -19.65
N LEU A 87 2.58 -6.15 -20.19
CA LEU A 87 3.22 -7.40 -20.60
C LEU A 87 4.09 -7.21 -21.85
N GLU A 88 3.66 -6.41 -22.82
CA GLU A 88 4.48 -6.09 -23.99
C GLU A 88 5.76 -5.36 -23.61
N ALA A 89 5.66 -4.38 -22.69
CA ALA A 89 6.80 -3.66 -22.14
C ALA A 89 7.73 -4.54 -21.29
N LEU A 90 7.24 -5.66 -20.75
CA LEU A 90 8.06 -6.67 -20.09
C LEU A 90 8.72 -7.61 -21.11
N ARG A 91 7.99 -7.99 -22.17
CA ARG A 91 8.47 -8.87 -23.24
C ARG A 91 9.59 -8.24 -24.05
N ASN A 92 9.48 -6.95 -24.32
CA ASN A 92 10.53 -6.19 -25.02
C ASN A 92 11.72 -5.81 -24.11
N GLY A 93 11.64 -6.11 -22.81
CA GLY A 93 12.69 -5.80 -21.83
C GLY A 93 12.88 -4.31 -21.53
N SER A 94 11.96 -3.43 -21.98
CA SER A 94 12.07 -1.97 -21.81
C SER A 94 11.86 -1.53 -20.36
N ILE A 95 11.07 -2.28 -19.58
CA ILE A 95 10.82 -2.00 -18.16
C ILE A 95 10.83 -3.28 -17.32
N SER A 96 11.17 -3.15 -16.05
CA SER A 96 11.06 -4.26 -15.08
C SER A 96 9.63 -4.39 -14.53
N ALA A 97 9.29 -5.56 -13.98
CA ALA A 97 7.96 -5.81 -13.38
C ALA A 97 7.62 -4.80 -12.27
N ASN A 98 8.61 -4.35 -11.50
CA ASN A 98 8.41 -3.34 -10.46
C ASN A 98 8.16 -1.95 -11.04
N LYS A 99 8.79 -1.61 -12.17
CA LYS A 99 8.56 -0.34 -12.87
C LYS A 99 7.18 -0.34 -13.54
N ALA A 100 6.81 -1.45 -14.19
CA ALA A 100 5.48 -1.67 -14.76
C ALA A 100 4.38 -1.56 -13.70
N SER A 101 4.57 -2.15 -12.52
CA SER A 101 3.61 -2.10 -11.42
C SER A 101 3.29 -0.68 -10.94
N LYS A 102 4.32 0.18 -10.87
CA LYS A 102 4.14 1.59 -10.52
C LYS A 102 3.48 2.39 -11.65
N ALA A 103 3.83 2.12 -12.90
CA ALA A 103 3.34 2.85 -14.07
C ALA A 103 1.88 2.51 -14.41
N TYR A 104 1.53 1.22 -14.39
CA TYR A 104 0.25 0.69 -14.84
C TYR A 104 -0.71 0.37 -13.68
N GLY A 105 -0.26 0.53 -12.44
CA GLY A 105 -1.07 0.26 -11.26
C GLY A 105 -1.34 -1.23 -11.00
N ILE A 106 -0.73 -2.14 -11.75
CA ILE A 106 -0.90 -3.59 -11.62
C ILE A 106 0.09 -4.12 -10.57
N PRO A 107 -0.33 -4.88 -9.54
CA PRO A 107 0.56 -5.48 -8.58
C PRO A 107 1.66 -6.30 -9.26
N SER A 108 2.89 -6.10 -8.82
CA SER A 108 4.05 -6.81 -9.39
C SER A 108 3.85 -8.32 -9.32
N SER A 109 3.26 -8.84 -8.24
CA SER A 109 2.95 -10.27 -8.08
C SER A 109 2.02 -10.82 -9.17
N THR A 110 1.03 -10.03 -9.60
CA THR A 110 0.15 -10.36 -10.72
C THR A 110 0.95 -10.41 -12.02
N LEU A 111 1.78 -9.39 -12.29
CA LEU A 111 2.66 -9.36 -13.47
C LEU A 111 3.64 -10.54 -13.48
N TYR A 112 4.24 -10.92 -12.36
CA TYR A 112 5.14 -12.08 -12.26
C TYR A 112 4.43 -13.39 -12.64
N LYS A 113 3.22 -13.62 -12.12
CA LYS A 113 2.46 -14.85 -12.39
C LYS A 113 2.09 -14.95 -13.87
N ILE A 114 1.61 -13.84 -14.44
CA ILE A 114 1.17 -13.81 -15.84
C ILE A 114 2.38 -13.89 -16.76
N ALA A 115 3.44 -13.10 -16.52
CA ALA A 115 4.66 -13.16 -17.32
C ALA A 115 5.30 -14.55 -17.35
N ARG A 116 5.31 -15.28 -16.23
CA ARG A 116 5.77 -16.68 -16.21
C ARG A 116 4.89 -17.61 -17.05
N ARG A 117 3.56 -17.41 -17.03
CA ARG A 117 2.61 -18.17 -17.84
C ARG A 117 2.74 -17.85 -19.34
N GLU A 118 2.98 -16.59 -19.67
CA GLU A 118 3.23 -16.10 -21.03
C GLU A 118 4.65 -16.43 -21.53
N GLY A 119 5.48 -17.11 -20.73
CA GLY A 119 6.87 -17.45 -21.08
C GLY A 119 7.79 -16.23 -21.22
N ILE A 120 7.40 -15.08 -20.68
CA ILE A 120 8.20 -13.85 -20.73
C ILE A 120 9.39 -14.01 -19.78
N ARG A 121 10.60 -13.98 -20.34
CA ARG A 121 11.84 -13.96 -19.57
C ARG A 121 11.98 -12.61 -18.88
N LEU A 122 11.48 -12.54 -17.65
CA LEU A 122 11.64 -11.37 -16.80
C LEU A 122 13.13 -11.07 -16.63
N ALA A 123 13.50 -9.80 -16.78
CA ALA A 123 14.87 -9.35 -16.60
C ALA A 123 15.39 -9.90 -15.27
N ALA A 124 16.57 -10.54 -15.34
CA ALA A 124 17.22 -11.05 -14.15
C ALA A 124 17.31 -9.91 -13.12
N PRO A 125 17.08 -10.18 -11.83
CA PRO A 125 17.33 -9.15 -10.83
C PRO A 125 18.75 -8.62 -11.06
N PHE A 126 18.92 -7.32 -10.90
CA PHE A 126 20.20 -6.61 -11.07
C PHE A 126 21.36 -7.16 -10.20
N ASN A 127 21.12 -8.22 -9.42
CA ASN A 127 22.03 -8.93 -8.55
C ASN A 127 22.27 -10.41 -8.97
N ALA A 128 21.87 -10.81 -10.18
CA ALA A 128 22.06 -12.18 -10.68
C ALA A 128 23.33 -12.37 -11.53
N ALA A 129 24.27 -11.42 -11.49
CA ALA A 129 25.63 -11.75 -11.87
C ALA A 129 26.14 -12.72 -10.78
N PRO A 130 26.50 -13.97 -11.11
CA PRO A 130 27.36 -14.72 -10.21
C PRO A 130 28.61 -13.87 -10.04
N THR A 131 29.03 -13.60 -8.81
CA THR A 131 30.40 -13.15 -8.57
C THR A 131 31.31 -14.29 -9.02
N THR A 132 31.66 -14.31 -10.30
CA THR A 132 32.58 -15.29 -10.86
C THR A 132 33.97 -14.85 -10.43
N TRP A 133 34.49 -15.45 -9.38
CA TRP A 133 35.93 -15.45 -9.15
C TRP A 133 36.56 -16.22 -10.32
N SER A 134 37.29 -15.52 -11.19
CA SER A 134 38.05 -16.20 -12.25
C SER A 134 39.23 -16.95 -11.62
N PRO A 135 39.62 -18.14 -12.12
CA PRO A 135 40.81 -18.83 -11.65
C PRO A 135 42.09 -17.97 -11.66
N GLU A 136 42.18 -17.01 -12.58
CA GLU A 136 43.29 -16.05 -12.67
C GLU A 136 43.35 -15.08 -11.48
N ASP A 137 42.19 -14.69 -10.92
CA ASP A 137 42.10 -13.84 -9.72
C ASP A 137 42.54 -14.61 -8.47
N LEU A 138 42.35 -15.93 -8.45
CA LEU A 138 42.79 -16.81 -7.37
C LEU A 138 44.32 -17.03 -7.40
N GLU A 139 44.90 -17.20 -8.59
CA GLU A 139 46.36 -17.29 -8.75
C GLU A 139 47.06 -16.02 -8.28
N ARG A 140 46.52 -14.86 -8.66
CA ARG A 140 47.09 -13.56 -8.28
C ARG A 140 47.03 -13.27 -6.79
N ALA A 141 46.08 -13.88 -6.06
CA ALA A 141 45.96 -13.76 -4.62
C ALA A 141 46.94 -14.67 -3.84
N LEU A 142 47.47 -15.72 -4.47
CA LEU A 142 48.38 -16.68 -3.83
C LEU A 142 49.86 -16.25 -3.91
N GLU A 143 50.19 -15.31 -4.80
CA GLU A 143 51.55 -14.77 -5.00
C GLU A 143 51.87 -13.52 -4.13
N ALA A 144 51.00 -13.14 -3.20
CA ALA A 144 51.17 -11.98 -2.31
C ALA A 144 51.70 -12.35 -0.91
#